data_AF-A0A2M8XWS0-F1
#
_entry.id   AF-A0A2M8XWS0-F1
#
_cell.length_a   1.000
_cell.length_b   1.000
_cell.length_c   1.000
_cell.angle_alpha   90.00
_cell.angle_beta   90.00
_cell.angle_gamma   90.00
#
_symmetry.space_group_name_H-M   'P 1'
#
loop_
_entity.id
_entity.type
_entity.pdbx_description
1 polymer ?
#
loop_
_entity_poly.entity_id
_entity_poly.type
_entity_poly.pdbx_seq_one_letter_code
_entity_poly.pdbx_strand_id
1 'polypeptide(L)'
;MTIPEFTTQGKLPIGIHICSGEEFLNRFCLSEIRKNFVKPISDILDYAQERGAVEVFIGGSFITANKNPKDLDCVIVFNEDRYIPNNTEEVSIKGLKFDILFASLESPNLIDSYIKLFSTCRYGSKDVGVIQIDLYAKNKIWEIRHYPNDEDFEIIKRVYNDRSLIDLKEKRGILVSIHGLLSEAEWNQEIAPIASSQDWIFAPYTYETNKPDLLFKPGKRSKVVDDFREWIYDLQSRFEGEISIIAHSFGTYIIGAYLEGFINEEFSPVAFNSIILTGSILNKNFEWEKYRGYSVGSVYNTIAPNDEFVKYMPSSELKKYIGMSPIFGQAGIEGFESKTSMLTQNSFEILNHNNSIKRDIIESKWMPFLNANRYSYQTEKVEYYKRKYSK
;
A
#
# COMPACT_ATOMS: atom_id res chain seq x y z
N MET A 1 -11.71 23.95 34.29
CA MET A 1 -10.50 24.41 35.02
C MET A 1 -9.54 24.96 33.98
N THR A 2 -8.85 26.06 34.23
CA THR A 2 -7.94 26.67 33.24
C THR A 2 -6.63 25.89 33.13
N ILE A 3 -6.20 25.58 31.91
CA ILE A 3 -4.90 24.94 31.61
C ILE A 3 -3.77 25.78 32.25
N PRO A 4 -2.85 25.19 33.02
CA PRO A 4 -1.82 25.94 33.71
C PRO A 4 -0.79 26.56 32.75
N GLU A 5 -0.07 27.57 33.25
CA GLU A 5 1.06 28.14 32.51
C GLU A 5 2.22 27.16 32.37
N PHE A 6 2.97 27.32 31.28
CA PHE A 6 4.16 26.51 31.05
C PHE A 6 5.22 26.78 32.14
N THR A 7 5.93 25.72 32.50
CA THR A 7 7.15 25.81 33.31
C THR A 7 8.20 26.68 32.61
N THR A 8 9.24 27.08 33.34
CA THR A 8 10.38 27.84 32.80
C THR A 8 11.11 27.12 31.64
N GLN A 9 10.93 25.81 31.52
CA GLN A 9 11.47 24.97 30.44
C GLN A 9 10.52 24.87 29.23
N GLY A 10 9.38 25.57 29.24
CA GLY A 10 8.39 25.52 28.18
C GLY A 10 7.57 24.23 28.15
N LYS A 11 7.54 23.47 29.26
CA LYS A 11 6.77 22.22 29.41
C LYS A 11 5.51 22.44 30.22
N LEU A 12 4.47 21.66 29.94
CA LEU A 12 3.29 21.60 30.80
C LEU A 12 3.68 21.03 32.18
N PRO A 13 3.25 21.63 33.30
CA PRO A 13 3.53 21.12 34.65
C PRO A 13 3.08 19.66 34.82
N ILE A 14 3.77 18.89 35.66
CA ILE A 14 3.46 17.48 35.91
C ILE A 14 1.99 17.30 36.35
N GLY A 15 1.32 16.29 35.80
CA GLY A 15 -0.06 15.93 36.11
C GLY A 15 -0.95 15.81 34.88
N ILE A 16 -2.17 15.34 35.10
CA ILE A 16 -3.23 15.32 34.08
C ILE A 16 -4.03 16.61 34.22
N HIS A 17 -4.08 17.40 33.15
CA HIS A 17 -4.78 18.68 33.10
C HIS A 17 -6.02 18.57 32.22
N ILE A 18 -7.19 18.72 32.82
CA ILE A 18 -8.47 18.60 32.12
C ILE A 18 -8.89 19.92 31.47
N CYS A 19 -9.32 19.88 30.22
CA CYS A 19 -9.93 21.02 29.53
C CYS A 19 -10.94 20.54 28.46
N SER A 20 -11.77 21.46 27.98
CA SER A 20 -12.60 21.24 26.79
C SER A 20 -11.78 21.28 25.50
N GLY A 21 -12.34 20.77 24.41
CA GLY A 21 -11.75 20.89 23.06
C GLY A 21 -11.56 22.36 22.65
N GLU A 22 -12.51 23.23 22.96
CA GLU A 22 -12.42 24.67 22.67
C GLU A 22 -11.27 25.33 23.45
N GLU A 23 -11.16 25.07 24.76
CA GLU A 23 -10.05 25.58 25.59
C GLU A 23 -8.69 25.07 25.08
N PHE A 24 -8.63 23.83 24.62
CA PHE A 24 -7.42 23.25 24.04
C PHE A 24 -7.00 24.00 22.75
N LEU A 25 -7.92 24.16 21.81
CA LEU A 25 -7.67 24.87 20.55
C LEU A 25 -7.24 26.32 20.82
N ASN A 26 -7.96 27.02 21.71
CA ASN A 26 -7.65 28.39 22.10
C ASN A 26 -6.30 28.51 22.81
N ARG A 27 -5.81 27.47 23.50
CA ARG A 27 -4.51 27.50 24.18
C ARG A 27 -3.34 27.15 23.26
N PHE A 28 -3.50 26.13 22.42
CA PHE A 28 -2.39 25.49 21.71
C PHE A 28 -2.37 25.76 20.20
N CYS A 29 -3.39 26.39 19.61
CA CYS A 29 -3.50 26.62 18.17
C CYS A 29 -3.41 28.10 17.73
N LEU A 30 -2.91 29.00 18.58
CA LEU A 30 -2.93 30.45 18.32
C LEU A 30 -1.88 30.96 17.32
N SER A 31 -0.74 30.29 17.16
CA SER A 31 0.34 30.77 16.28
C SER A 31 0.00 30.54 14.80
N GLU A 32 0.59 31.32 13.88
CA GLU A 32 0.38 31.18 12.43
C GLU A 32 0.58 29.75 11.93
N ILE A 33 1.57 29.03 12.46
CA ILE A 33 1.81 27.62 12.12
C ILE A 33 0.74 26.72 12.76
N ARG A 34 0.43 26.95 14.05
CA ARG A 34 -0.45 26.07 14.83
C ARG A 34 -1.94 26.25 14.46
N LYS A 35 -2.34 27.36 13.84
CA LYS A 35 -3.69 27.56 13.29
C LYS A 35 -4.08 26.50 12.25
N ASN A 36 -3.10 25.97 11.52
CA ASN A 36 -3.34 24.89 10.55
C ASN A 36 -3.81 23.58 11.20
N PHE A 37 -3.66 23.43 12.52
CA PHE A 37 -4.06 22.24 13.27
C PHE A 37 -5.47 22.34 13.87
N VAL A 38 -6.11 23.51 13.81
CA VAL A 38 -7.47 23.69 14.37
C VAL A 38 -8.45 22.70 13.74
N LYS A 39 -8.50 22.64 12.41
CA LYS A 39 -9.40 21.73 11.71
C LYS A 39 -9.04 20.25 11.97
N PRO A 40 -7.80 19.77 11.75
CA PRO A 40 -7.44 18.39 12.04
C PRO A 40 -7.78 17.93 13.47
N ILE A 41 -7.50 18.78 14.47
CA ILE A 41 -7.77 18.44 15.87
C ILE A 41 -9.27 18.43 16.13
N SER A 42 -10.02 19.38 15.56
CA SER A 42 -11.50 19.33 15.60
C SER A 42 -12.02 18.03 15.00
N ASP A 43 -11.56 17.66 13.80
CA ASP A 43 -11.98 16.43 13.12
C ASP A 43 -11.70 15.18 13.98
N ILE A 44 -10.57 15.13 14.69
CA ILE A 44 -10.22 14.03 15.62
C ILE A 44 -11.15 13.99 16.83
N LEU A 45 -11.47 15.15 17.41
CA LEU A 45 -12.38 15.23 18.56
C LEU A 45 -13.82 14.88 18.16
N ASP A 46 -14.26 15.35 16.99
CA ASP A 46 -15.55 15.01 16.40
C ASP A 46 -15.63 13.51 16.13
N TYR A 47 -14.60 12.92 15.53
CA TYR A 47 -14.48 11.48 15.35
C TYR A 47 -14.59 10.70 16.66
N ALA A 48 -13.85 11.12 17.69
CA ALA A 48 -13.87 10.48 19.00
C ALA A 48 -15.29 10.54 19.60
N GLN A 49 -15.94 11.70 19.53
CA GLN A 49 -17.29 11.89 20.05
C GLN A 49 -18.34 11.08 19.27
N GLU A 50 -18.31 11.10 17.93
CA GLU A 50 -19.24 10.34 17.08
C GLU A 50 -19.16 8.84 17.30
N ARG A 51 -17.96 8.33 17.62
CA ARG A 51 -17.71 6.91 17.91
C ARG A 51 -17.92 6.53 19.37
N GLY A 52 -18.38 7.46 20.21
CA GLY A 52 -18.66 7.21 21.62
C GLY A 52 -17.41 6.96 22.46
N ALA A 53 -16.27 7.55 22.09
CA ALA A 53 -15.11 7.60 22.97
C ALA A 53 -15.48 8.27 24.30
N VAL A 54 -14.85 7.84 25.38
CA VAL A 54 -15.13 8.28 26.74
C VAL A 54 -14.13 9.31 27.25
N GLU A 55 -12.87 9.20 26.82
CA GLU A 55 -11.75 10.07 27.21
C GLU A 55 -10.80 10.24 26.02
N VAL A 56 -10.15 11.40 25.92
CA VAL A 56 -9.06 11.64 24.96
C VAL A 56 -7.89 12.26 25.71
N PHE A 57 -6.70 11.69 25.58
CA PHE A 57 -5.48 12.25 26.18
C PHE A 57 -4.52 12.71 25.10
N ILE A 58 -3.94 13.90 25.29
CA ILE A 58 -2.98 14.50 24.35
C ILE A 58 -1.66 14.74 25.07
N GLY A 59 -0.58 14.29 24.44
CA GLY A 59 0.77 14.31 24.98
C GLY A 59 1.81 14.95 24.08
N GLY A 60 3.08 14.75 24.45
CA GLY A 60 4.21 14.95 23.55
C GLY A 60 4.55 16.40 23.24
N SER A 61 5.10 16.63 22.04
CA SER A 61 5.72 17.91 21.67
C SER A 61 4.69 19.03 21.44
N PHE A 62 3.46 18.66 21.08
CA PHE A 62 2.40 19.60 20.71
C PHE A 62 1.92 20.47 21.88
N ILE A 63 1.83 19.91 23.09
CA ILE A 63 1.36 20.60 24.30
C ILE A 63 2.49 21.32 25.04
N THR A 64 3.51 21.79 24.31
CA THR A 64 4.66 22.53 24.85
C THR A 64 4.78 23.90 24.20
N ALA A 65 5.70 24.74 24.71
CA ALA A 65 6.02 26.05 24.12
C ALA A 65 6.70 25.97 22.74
N ASN A 66 6.91 24.77 22.17
CA ASN A 66 7.48 24.61 20.83
C ASN A 66 6.60 25.30 19.78
N LYS A 67 7.17 26.25 19.02
CA LYS A 67 6.44 27.01 18.00
C LYS A 67 6.09 26.19 16.76
N ASN A 68 6.82 25.11 16.50
CA ASN A 68 6.68 24.25 15.32
C ASN A 68 6.67 22.76 15.72
N PRO A 69 5.57 22.27 16.34
CA PRO A 69 5.42 20.84 16.61
C PRO A 69 5.27 20.08 15.29
N LYS A 70 5.82 18.86 15.23
CA LYS A 70 5.83 18.03 14.02
C LYS A 70 4.78 16.90 14.05
N ASP A 71 4.33 16.59 15.25
CA ASP A 71 3.47 15.47 15.59
C ASP A 71 2.40 15.88 16.61
N LEU A 72 1.27 15.16 16.62
CA LEU A 72 0.29 15.17 17.69
C LEU A 72 0.18 13.76 18.27
N ASP A 73 0.61 13.59 19.51
CA ASP A 73 0.48 12.35 20.26
C ASP A 73 -0.87 12.32 20.97
N CYS A 74 -1.71 11.34 20.64
CA CYS A 74 -3.07 11.24 21.15
C CYS A 74 -3.41 9.80 21.51
N VAL A 75 -4.17 9.59 22.60
CA VAL A 75 -4.88 8.33 22.82
C VAL A 75 -6.37 8.60 22.99
N ILE A 76 -7.18 7.88 22.21
CA ILE A 76 -8.64 7.89 22.27
C ILE A 76 -9.08 6.63 23.02
N VAL A 77 -9.86 6.81 24.09
CA VAL A 77 -10.33 5.72 24.95
C VAL A 77 -11.80 5.45 24.68
N PHE A 78 -12.16 4.20 24.43
CA PHE A 78 -13.54 3.74 24.26
C PHE A 78 -14.07 3.01 25.50
N ASN A 79 -15.38 2.78 25.55
CA ASN A 79 -15.99 2.02 26.64
C ASN A 79 -15.62 0.53 26.60
N GLU A 80 -15.52 -0.06 25.41
CA GLU A 80 -15.29 -1.50 25.19
C GLU A 80 -14.36 -1.71 23.97
N ASP A 81 -13.63 -2.82 23.94
CA ASP A 81 -12.67 -3.16 22.88
C ASP A 81 -13.32 -3.22 21.50
N ARG A 82 -14.58 -3.64 21.40
CA ARG A 82 -15.32 -3.73 20.13
C ARG A 82 -15.53 -2.39 19.41
N TYR A 83 -15.34 -1.27 20.10
CA TYR A 83 -15.43 0.07 19.52
C TYR A 83 -14.07 0.60 19.05
N ILE A 84 -12.97 -0.09 19.37
CA ILE A 84 -11.65 0.24 18.87
C ILE A 84 -11.64 0.01 17.35
N PRO A 85 -11.23 0.99 16.53
CA PRO A 85 -11.09 0.82 15.09
C PRO A 85 -10.10 -0.29 14.74
N ASN A 86 -10.50 -1.19 13.83
CA ASN A 86 -9.65 -2.31 13.39
C ASN A 86 -8.48 -1.88 12.48
N ASN A 87 -8.57 -0.67 11.91
CA ASN A 87 -7.53 -0.09 11.07
C ASN A 87 -6.94 1.12 11.80
N THR A 88 -5.62 1.20 11.90
CA THR A 88 -4.91 2.45 12.13
C THR A 88 -5.15 3.34 10.91
N GLU A 89 -6.26 4.08 10.92
CA GLU A 89 -6.52 5.12 9.92
C GLU A 89 -5.47 6.22 10.12
N GLU A 90 -4.42 6.20 9.30
CA GLU A 90 -3.48 7.30 9.22
C GLU A 90 -4.22 8.53 8.65
N VAL A 91 -4.56 9.48 9.49
CA VAL A 91 -5.05 10.79 9.05
C VAL A 91 -3.84 11.68 8.80
N SER A 92 -3.16 11.50 7.67
CA SER A 92 -2.07 12.40 7.24
C SER A 92 -2.65 13.64 6.56
N ILE A 93 -2.85 14.72 7.31
CA ILE A 93 -3.31 16.00 6.75
C ILE A 93 -2.11 16.92 6.51
N LYS A 94 -1.79 17.18 5.24
CA LYS A 94 -0.79 18.18 4.80
C LYS A 94 0.62 17.99 5.39
N GLY A 95 1.10 16.74 5.49
CA GLY A 95 2.46 16.42 5.94
C GLY A 95 2.67 16.49 7.46
N LEU A 96 1.59 16.47 8.23
CA LEU A 96 1.61 16.39 9.69
C LEU A 96 1.25 14.97 10.15
N LYS A 97 2.07 14.43 11.05
CA LYS A 97 1.90 13.08 11.58
C LYS A 97 1.01 13.12 12.82
N PHE A 98 -0.07 12.35 12.81
CA PHE A 98 -0.94 12.16 13.97
C PHE A 98 -0.71 10.76 14.52
N ASP A 99 -0.03 10.66 15.66
CA ASP A 99 0.21 9.39 16.34
C ASP A 99 -0.98 9.11 17.27
N ILE A 100 -2.07 8.59 16.68
CA ILE A 100 -3.31 8.26 17.40
C ILE A 100 -3.26 6.80 17.88
N LEU A 101 -3.30 6.63 19.19
CA LEU A 101 -3.45 5.36 19.86
C LEU A 101 -4.91 5.16 20.27
N PHE A 102 -5.33 3.90 20.33
CA PHE A 102 -6.68 3.54 20.78
C PHE A 102 -6.57 2.59 21.98
N ALA A 103 -7.45 2.79 22.95
CA ALA A 103 -7.59 1.93 24.12
C ALA A 103 -9.06 1.82 24.53
N SER A 104 -9.35 0.95 25.50
CA SER A 104 -10.68 0.84 26.10
C SER A 104 -10.62 0.83 27.63
N LEU A 105 -11.73 1.14 28.28
CA LEU A 105 -11.89 0.99 29.73
C LEU A 105 -11.82 -0.47 30.22
N GLU A 106 -11.91 -1.46 29.33
CA GLU A 106 -11.67 -2.87 29.64
C GLU A 106 -10.18 -3.16 29.86
N SER A 107 -9.31 -2.29 29.34
CA SER A 107 -7.84 -2.37 29.46
C SER A 107 -7.24 -1.14 30.15
N PRO A 108 -7.58 -0.83 31.42
CA PRO A 108 -7.15 0.41 32.09
C PRO A 108 -5.63 0.50 32.28
N ASN A 109 -4.93 -0.63 32.45
CA ASN A 109 -3.47 -0.65 32.56
C ASN A 109 -2.78 -0.14 31.28
N LEU A 110 -3.40 -0.37 30.12
CA LEU A 110 -2.89 0.11 28.84
C LEU A 110 -3.04 1.63 28.71
N ILE A 111 -4.17 2.18 29.17
CA ILE A 111 -4.41 3.63 29.24
C ILE A 111 -3.34 4.29 30.13
N ASP A 112 -3.16 3.78 31.35
CA ASP A 112 -2.16 4.30 32.29
C ASP A 112 -0.74 4.25 31.71
N SER A 113 -0.44 3.20 30.94
CA SER A 113 0.85 3.05 30.27
C SER A 113 1.07 4.06 29.15
N TYR A 114 0.04 4.37 28.35
CA TYR A 114 0.11 5.42 27.33
C TYR A 114 0.24 6.82 27.96
N ILE A 115 -0.48 7.08 29.05
CA ILE A 115 -0.31 8.33 29.81
C ILE A 115 1.14 8.42 30.34
N LYS A 116 1.70 7.32 30.86
CA LYS A 116 3.09 7.28 31.32
C LYS A 116 4.06 7.54 30.17
N LEU A 117 3.84 6.93 29.00
CA LEU A 117 4.63 7.15 27.80
C LEU A 117 4.65 8.64 27.41
N PHE A 118 3.49 9.27 27.34
CA PHE A 118 3.36 10.70 26.99
C PHE A 118 3.93 11.65 28.04
N SER A 119 3.90 11.26 29.31
CA SER A 119 4.52 12.02 30.39
C SER A 119 6.05 11.86 30.46
N THR A 120 6.65 10.90 29.74
CA THR A 120 8.09 10.61 29.83
C THR A 120 8.84 11.26 28.67
N CYS A 121 9.79 12.16 28.96
CA CYS A 121 10.67 12.72 27.93
C CYS A 121 11.62 11.66 27.33
N ARG A 122 11.94 11.76 26.03
CA ARG A 122 12.81 10.82 25.26
C ARG A 122 14.18 10.49 25.90
N TYR A 123 14.65 11.27 26.88
CA TYR A 123 15.93 11.08 27.57
C TYR A 123 15.80 10.84 29.09
N GLY A 124 14.63 10.39 29.57
CA GLY A 124 14.43 10.00 30.98
C GLY A 124 14.46 11.17 31.99
N SER A 125 14.45 12.41 31.51
CA SER A 125 14.47 13.61 32.35
C SER A 125 13.06 14.13 32.62
N LYS A 126 12.64 14.02 33.89
CA LYS A 126 11.44 14.57 34.55
C LYS A 126 10.11 14.39 33.80
N ASP A 127 9.12 13.87 34.52
CA ASP A 127 7.76 13.75 33.98
C ASP A 127 7.25 15.13 33.50
N VAL A 128 6.45 15.13 32.44
CA VAL A 128 5.74 16.30 31.91
C VAL A 128 4.23 16.10 32.02
N GLY A 129 3.48 17.20 32.02
CA GLY A 129 2.02 17.13 32.03
C GLY A 129 1.42 16.53 30.76
N VAL A 130 0.25 15.95 30.91
CA VAL A 130 -0.60 15.44 29.83
C VAL A 130 -1.94 16.18 29.88
N ILE A 131 -2.57 16.40 28.72
CA ILE A 131 -3.91 16.99 28.64
C ILE A 131 -4.94 15.86 28.56
N GLN A 132 -6.03 16.00 29.31
CA GLN A 132 -7.26 15.20 29.15
C GLN A 132 -8.34 16.11 28.55
N ILE A 133 -8.89 15.74 27.39
CA ILE A 133 -10.00 16.44 26.79
C ILE A 133 -11.31 15.87 27.32
N ASP A 134 -12.08 16.71 27.99
CA ASP A 134 -13.41 16.37 28.49
C ASP A 134 -14.45 16.54 27.37
N LEU A 135 -14.71 15.46 26.64
CA LEU A 135 -15.65 15.43 25.51
C LEU A 135 -17.11 15.72 25.93
N TYR A 136 -17.47 15.48 27.19
CA TYR A 136 -18.86 15.56 27.65
C TYR A 136 -19.07 16.46 28.87
N ALA A 137 -18.11 17.33 29.17
CA ALA A 137 -18.13 18.24 30.32
C ALA A 137 -18.42 17.54 31.68
N LYS A 138 -17.92 16.31 31.86
CA LYS A 138 -18.07 15.51 33.09
C LYS A 138 -17.29 16.11 34.27
N ASN A 139 -16.26 16.91 34.00
CA ASN A 139 -15.33 17.50 34.97
C ASN A 139 -14.68 16.47 35.90
N LYS A 140 -14.38 15.27 35.38
CA LYS A 140 -13.74 14.18 36.14
C LYS A 140 -12.35 13.89 35.60
N ILE A 141 -11.34 14.08 36.45
CA ILE A 141 -9.94 13.80 36.11
C ILE A 141 -9.68 12.30 36.19
N TRP A 142 -8.96 11.76 35.20
CA TRP A 142 -8.50 10.37 35.22
C TRP A 142 -7.56 10.11 36.39
N GLU A 143 -7.79 9.02 37.12
CA GLU A 143 -6.94 8.58 38.22
C GLU A 143 -6.04 7.45 37.73
N ILE A 144 -4.73 7.66 37.71
CA ILE A 144 -3.75 6.63 37.39
C ILE A 144 -3.75 5.59 38.52
N ARG A 145 -4.00 4.32 38.18
CA ARG A 145 -4.10 3.23 39.16
C ARG A 145 -2.98 2.21 39.00
N HIS A 146 -2.37 2.16 37.83
CA HIS A 146 -1.30 1.26 37.48
C HIS A 146 -0.10 2.04 36.93
N TYR A 147 1.09 1.70 37.39
CA TYR A 147 2.33 2.19 36.78
C TYR A 147 3.03 0.97 36.17
N PRO A 148 3.27 0.94 34.84
CA PRO A 148 3.94 -0.19 34.21
C PRO A 148 5.35 -0.33 34.80
N ASN A 149 5.82 -1.58 34.94
CA ASN A 149 7.22 -1.84 35.28
C ASN A 149 8.13 -1.51 34.08
N ASP A 150 9.45 -1.51 34.30
CA ASP A 150 10.42 -1.13 33.27
C ASP A 150 10.35 -2.01 32.01
N GLU A 151 10.05 -3.31 32.15
CA GLU A 151 9.95 -4.25 31.03
C GLU A 151 8.69 -3.98 30.19
N ASP A 152 7.53 -3.86 30.83
CA ASP A 152 6.26 -3.52 30.19
C ASP A 152 6.34 -2.15 29.52
N PHE A 153 6.98 -1.18 30.19
CA PHE A 153 7.16 0.16 29.64
C PHE A 153 8.06 0.16 28.39
N GLU A 154 9.14 -0.61 28.39
CA GLU A 154 10.00 -0.75 27.20
C GLU A 154 9.29 -1.50 26.07
N ILE A 155 8.42 -2.47 26.35
CA ILE A 155 7.56 -3.10 25.33
C ILE A 155 6.62 -2.06 24.71
N ILE A 156 5.94 -1.26 25.53
CA ILE A 156 4.99 -0.24 25.06
C ILE A 156 5.70 0.84 24.23
N LYS A 157 6.89 1.25 24.67
CA LYS A 157 7.74 2.20 23.95
C LYS A 157 8.23 1.62 22.61
N ARG A 158 8.57 0.32 22.57
CA ARG A 158 8.90 -0.37 21.30
C ARG A 158 7.69 -0.44 20.39
N VAL A 159 6.51 -0.84 20.86
CA VAL A 159 5.29 -0.87 20.04
C VAL A 159 4.95 0.51 19.48
N TYR A 160 5.08 1.56 20.28
CA TYR A 160 4.88 2.94 19.82
C TYR A 160 5.94 3.37 18.79
N ASN A 161 7.23 3.13 19.05
CA ASN A 161 8.30 3.46 18.10
C ASN A 161 8.26 2.61 16.83
N ASP A 162 7.94 1.33 16.94
CA ASP A 162 7.81 0.40 15.82
C ASP A 162 6.61 0.77 14.96
N ARG A 163 5.45 1.13 15.53
CA ARG A 163 4.35 1.75 14.76
C ARG A 163 4.85 2.98 14.03
N SER A 164 5.58 3.85 14.71
CA SER A 164 6.13 5.04 14.10
C SER A 164 7.08 4.75 12.91
N LEU A 165 7.79 3.61 12.93
CA LEU A 165 8.71 3.13 11.88
C LEU A 165 8.01 2.31 10.79
N ILE A 166 6.98 1.54 11.14
CA ILE A 166 6.15 0.73 10.24
C ILE A 166 5.27 1.64 9.39
N ASP A 167 4.69 2.70 9.97
CA ASP A 167 3.88 3.69 9.23
C ASP A 167 4.75 4.65 8.40
N LEU A 168 6.06 4.77 8.68
CA LEU A 168 7.00 5.47 7.80
C LEU A 168 7.44 4.64 6.59
N LYS A 169 7.09 3.36 6.53
CA LYS A 169 7.30 2.53 5.33
C LYS A 169 6.08 2.63 4.43
N GLU A 170 5.99 3.75 3.71
CA GLU A 170 5.05 3.93 2.60
C GLU A 170 5.05 2.67 1.71
N LYS A 171 3.88 2.06 1.52
CA LYS A 171 3.75 0.82 0.74
C LYS A 171 4.31 1.04 -0.66
N ARG A 172 5.06 0.06 -1.17
CA ARG A 172 5.74 0.22 -2.47
C ARG A 172 4.78 0.27 -3.66
N GLY A 173 3.64 -0.37 -3.51
CA GLY A 173 2.59 -0.50 -4.52
C GLY A 173 1.86 -1.83 -4.32
N ILE A 174 1.06 -2.18 -5.32
CA ILE A 174 0.29 -3.42 -5.35
C ILE A 174 0.96 -4.36 -6.34
N LEU A 175 1.31 -5.57 -5.91
CA LEU A 175 1.88 -6.62 -6.75
C LEU A 175 0.82 -7.70 -7.00
N VAL A 176 0.37 -7.80 -8.24
CA VAL A 176 -0.61 -8.80 -8.68
C VAL A 176 0.10 -9.92 -9.39
N SER A 177 -0.28 -11.16 -9.07
CA SER A 177 0.17 -12.33 -9.81
C SER A 177 -0.98 -12.97 -10.60
N ILE A 178 -0.67 -13.51 -11.78
CA ILE A 178 -1.64 -14.16 -12.67
C ILE A 178 -1.07 -15.48 -13.18
N HIS A 179 -1.79 -16.57 -12.93
CA HIS A 179 -1.35 -17.92 -13.27
C HIS A 179 -1.74 -18.38 -14.68
N GLY A 180 -1.08 -19.45 -15.12
CA GLY A 180 -1.34 -20.14 -16.38
C GLY A 180 -2.42 -21.21 -16.30
N LEU A 181 -2.56 -21.95 -17.40
CA LEU A 181 -3.45 -23.10 -17.51
C LEU A 181 -2.96 -24.25 -16.63
N LEU A 182 -3.87 -25.09 -16.14
CA LEU A 182 -3.57 -26.28 -15.33
C LEU A 182 -2.68 -25.98 -14.12
N SER A 183 -2.82 -24.79 -13.53
CA SER A 183 -2.03 -24.34 -12.39
C SER A 183 -2.94 -23.85 -11.28
N GLU A 184 -2.63 -24.30 -10.06
CA GLU A 184 -3.22 -23.80 -8.80
C GLU A 184 -2.41 -22.63 -8.22
N ALA A 185 -1.46 -22.09 -8.98
CA ALA A 185 -0.61 -20.97 -8.60
C ALA A 185 0.18 -21.17 -7.29
N GLU A 186 0.63 -22.41 -7.00
CA GLU A 186 1.36 -22.75 -5.77
C GLU A 186 2.58 -21.86 -5.50
N TRP A 187 3.23 -21.37 -6.56
CA TRP A 187 4.36 -20.44 -6.50
C TRP A 187 4.03 -19.08 -5.86
N ASN A 188 2.74 -18.74 -5.68
CA ASN A 188 2.34 -17.60 -4.87
C ASN A 188 2.83 -17.71 -3.42
N GLN A 189 3.05 -18.94 -2.92
CA GLN A 189 3.64 -19.18 -1.59
C GLN A 189 5.09 -18.68 -1.48
N GLU A 190 5.81 -18.61 -2.59
CA GLU A 190 7.17 -18.03 -2.63
C GLU A 190 7.11 -16.50 -2.80
N ILE A 191 6.25 -16.00 -3.71
CA ILE A 191 6.18 -14.56 -4.00
C ILE A 191 5.63 -13.77 -2.82
N ALA A 192 4.57 -14.26 -2.16
CA ALA A 192 3.90 -13.54 -1.08
C ALA A 192 4.86 -13.09 0.04
N PRO A 193 5.64 -13.97 0.70
CA PRO A 193 6.55 -13.53 1.77
C PRO A 193 7.65 -12.59 1.26
N ILE A 194 8.17 -12.80 0.06
CA ILE A 194 9.22 -11.95 -0.52
C ILE A 194 8.68 -10.55 -0.78
N ALA A 195 7.54 -10.44 -1.46
CA ALA A 195 6.87 -9.18 -1.77
C ALA A 195 6.47 -8.42 -0.50
N SER A 196 5.82 -9.10 0.45
CA SER A 196 5.38 -8.49 1.71
C SER A 196 6.54 -8.03 2.59
N SER A 197 7.67 -8.77 2.61
CA SER A 197 8.88 -8.34 3.35
C SER A 197 9.51 -7.06 2.79
N GLN A 198 9.18 -6.72 1.54
CA GLN A 198 9.60 -5.51 0.84
C GLN A 198 8.48 -4.46 0.76
N ASP A 199 7.46 -4.57 1.62
CA ASP A 199 6.38 -3.59 1.78
C ASP A 199 5.46 -3.46 0.54
N TRP A 200 5.34 -4.52 -0.28
CA TRP A 200 4.32 -4.62 -1.33
C TRP A 200 3.01 -5.18 -0.79
N ILE A 201 1.88 -4.66 -1.26
CA ILE A 201 0.57 -5.30 -1.11
C ILE A 201 0.48 -6.41 -2.15
N PHE A 202 0.46 -7.67 -1.72
CA PHE A 202 0.39 -8.80 -2.66
C PHE A 202 -1.06 -9.27 -2.86
N ALA A 203 -1.50 -9.29 -4.12
CA ALA A 203 -2.89 -9.60 -4.49
C ALA A 203 -2.93 -10.59 -5.68
N PRO A 204 -2.95 -11.91 -5.43
CA PRO A 204 -3.01 -12.89 -6.51
C PRO A 204 -4.39 -12.90 -7.17
N TYR A 205 -4.42 -12.89 -8.50
CA TYR A 205 -5.64 -13.09 -9.28
C TYR A 205 -5.76 -14.57 -9.70
N THR A 206 -6.94 -15.13 -9.48
CA THR A 206 -7.31 -16.49 -9.91
C THR A 206 -8.60 -16.42 -10.70
N TYR A 207 -8.81 -17.37 -11.61
CA TYR A 207 -9.99 -17.41 -12.48
C TYR A 207 -10.58 -18.82 -12.56
N GLU A 208 -11.90 -18.89 -12.69
CA GLU A 208 -12.73 -20.10 -12.45
C GLU A 208 -12.33 -21.31 -13.30
N THR A 209 -11.83 -21.10 -14.52
CA THR A 209 -11.45 -22.16 -15.43
C THR A 209 -10.04 -21.94 -15.96
N ASN A 210 -9.11 -22.81 -15.63
CA ASN A 210 -7.73 -22.81 -16.15
C ASN A 210 -7.47 -23.95 -17.15
N LYS A 211 -8.53 -24.46 -17.81
CA LYS A 211 -8.45 -25.62 -18.72
C LYS A 211 -7.88 -25.25 -20.10
N PRO A 212 -7.21 -26.19 -20.80
CA PRO A 212 -6.64 -25.96 -22.13
C PRO A 212 -7.63 -25.49 -23.21
N ASP A 213 -8.93 -25.72 -23.02
CA ASP A 213 -9.94 -25.26 -23.98
C ASP A 213 -10.05 -23.72 -24.06
N LEU A 214 -9.51 -22.99 -23.08
CA LEU A 214 -9.28 -21.56 -23.17
C LEU A 214 -8.45 -21.19 -24.40
N LEU A 215 -7.46 -21.98 -24.80
CA LEU A 215 -6.67 -21.68 -26.00
C LEU A 215 -7.49 -21.65 -27.28
N PHE A 216 -8.64 -22.34 -27.32
CA PHE A 216 -9.42 -22.55 -28.55
C PHE A 216 -10.83 -21.94 -28.52
N LYS A 217 -11.33 -21.49 -27.35
CA LYS A 217 -12.70 -20.98 -27.19
C LYS A 217 -12.72 -19.48 -26.89
N PRO A 218 -12.94 -18.61 -27.91
CA PRO A 218 -12.92 -17.16 -27.74
C PRO A 218 -13.89 -16.64 -26.66
N GLY A 219 -15.12 -17.18 -26.60
CA GLY A 219 -16.11 -16.75 -25.61
C GLY A 219 -15.65 -17.00 -24.17
N LYS A 220 -15.02 -18.14 -23.89
CA LYS A 220 -14.46 -18.43 -22.56
C LYS A 220 -13.29 -17.51 -22.23
N ARG A 221 -12.39 -17.25 -23.20
CA ARG A 221 -11.29 -16.30 -23.00
C ARG A 221 -11.78 -14.89 -22.71
N SER A 222 -12.76 -14.42 -23.48
CA SER A 222 -13.35 -13.09 -23.30
C SER A 222 -13.92 -12.94 -21.91
N LYS A 223 -14.61 -13.97 -21.40
CA LYS A 223 -15.11 -13.97 -20.02
C LYS A 223 -13.98 -13.83 -18.99
N VAL A 224 -12.89 -14.59 -19.11
CA VAL A 224 -11.74 -14.50 -18.17
C VAL A 224 -11.10 -13.11 -18.19
N VAL A 225 -11.02 -12.46 -19.36
CA VAL A 225 -10.47 -11.11 -19.49
C VAL A 225 -11.41 -10.06 -18.89
N ASP A 226 -12.72 -10.22 -19.06
CA ASP A 226 -13.72 -9.31 -18.46
C ASP A 226 -13.79 -9.47 -16.94
N ASP A 227 -13.78 -10.71 -16.43
CA ASP A 227 -13.70 -11.00 -14.99
C ASP A 227 -12.42 -10.38 -14.39
N PHE A 228 -11.28 -10.43 -15.11
CA PHE A 228 -10.04 -9.79 -14.68
C PHE A 228 -10.16 -8.26 -14.65
N ARG A 229 -10.80 -7.67 -15.67
CA ARG A 229 -11.03 -6.23 -15.76
C ARG A 229 -11.86 -5.73 -14.58
N GLU A 230 -12.94 -6.42 -14.21
CA GLU A 230 -13.76 -6.05 -13.06
C GLU A 230 -12.95 -6.14 -11.76
N TRP A 231 -12.23 -7.26 -11.58
CA TRP A 231 -11.43 -7.50 -10.38
C TRP A 231 -10.31 -6.49 -10.19
N ILE A 232 -9.55 -6.16 -11.25
CA ILE A 232 -8.42 -5.24 -11.16
C ILE A 232 -8.89 -3.80 -10.90
N TYR A 233 -10.06 -3.43 -11.43
CA TYR A 233 -10.68 -2.13 -11.17
C TYR A 233 -11.14 -2.00 -9.71
N ASP A 234 -11.80 -3.02 -9.16
CA ASP A 234 -12.14 -3.07 -7.72
C ASP A 234 -10.89 -2.94 -6.85
N LEU A 235 -9.84 -3.70 -7.16
CA LEU A 235 -8.58 -3.67 -6.44
C LEU A 235 -7.96 -2.26 -6.40
N GLN A 236 -7.84 -1.60 -7.55
CA GLN A 236 -7.30 -0.25 -7.64
C GLN A 236 -8.14 0.79 -6.87
N SER A 237 -9.45 0.59 -6.79
CA SER A 237 -10.36 1.49 -6.07
C SER A 237 -10.28 1.36 -4.55
N ARG A 238 -9.85 0.19 -4.06
CA ARG A 238 -9.82 -0.15 -2.63
C ARG A 238 -8.46 0.08 -1.98
N PHE A 239 -7.39 0.08 -2.76
CA PHE A 239 -6.03 0.20 -2.26
C PHE A 239 -5.27 1.30 -2.99
N GLU A 240 -4.62 2.16 -2.22
CA GLU A 240 -3.71 3.17 -2.76
C GLU A 240 -2.40 2.53 -3.21
N GLY A 241 -1.90 3.00 -4.36
CA GLY A 241 -0.65 2.55 -4.93
C GLY A 241 -0.77 2.12 -6.39
N GLU A 242 0.37 2.17 -7.08
CA GLU A 242 0.47 1.69 -8.46
C GLU A 242 0.49 0.16 -8.52
N ILE A 243 -0.18 -0.39 -9.52
CA ILE A 243 -0.25 -1.83 -9.74
C ILE A 243 0.92 -2.29 -10.61
N SER A 244 1.61 -3.35 -10.18
CA SER A 244 2.56 -4.11 -10.99
C SER A 244 2.12 -5.57 -11.11
N ILE A 245 2.43 -6.21 -12.24
CA ILE A 245 1.95 -7.56 -12.58
C ILE A 245 3.12 -8.54 -12.68
N ILE A 246 2.93 -9.78 -12.20
CA ILE A 246 3.71 -10.96 -12.58
C ILE A 246 2.75 -11.94 -13.27
N ALA A 247 2.93 -12.16 -14.56
CA ALA A 247 2.06 -13.03 -15.36
C ALA A 247 2.85 -14.22 -15.92
N HIS A 248 2.28 -15.42 -15.74
CA HIS A 248 2.82 -16.66 -16.27
C HIS A 248 1.91 -17.28 -17.32
N SER A 249 2.49 -17.75 -18.43
CA SER A 249 1.77 -18.54 -19.43
C SER A 249 0.48 -17.85 -19.88
N PHE A 250 -0.69 -18.48 -19.74
CA PHE A 250 -1.97 -17.86 -20.11
C PHE A 250 -2.28 -16.54 -19.38
N GLY A 251 -1.71 -16.30 -18.20
CA GLY A 251 -1.76 -14.99 -17.56
C GLY A 251 -1.17 -13.86 -18.44
N THR A 252 -0.15 -14.15 -19.25
CA THR A 252 0.44 -13.15 -20.16
C THR A 252 -0.54 -12.77 -21.26
N TYR A 253 -1.37 -13.72 -21.71
CA TYR A 253 -2.45 -13.45 -22.65
C TYR A 253 -3.54 -12.57 -22.04
N ILE A 254 -3.93 -12.81 -20.78
CA ILE A 254 -4.93 -11.98 -20.09
C ILE A 254 -4.49 -10.52 -20.10
N ILE A 255 -3.22 -10.26 -19.77
CA ILE A 255 -2.66 -8.91 -19.82
C ILE A 255 -2.62 -8.34 -21.24
N GLY A 256 -2.12 -9.10 -22.22
CA GLY A 256 -2.08 -8.64 -23.60
C GLY A 256 -3.47 -8.30 -24.16
N ALA A 257 -4.47 -9.15 -23.89
CA ALA A 257 -5.85 -8.94 -24.33
C ALA A 257 -6.53 -7.78 -23.60
N TYR A 258 -6.27 -7.61 -22.30
CA TYR A 258 -6.73 -6.44 -21.55
C TYR A 258 -6.20 -5.15 -22.18
N LEU A 259 -4.90 -5.09 -22.48
CA LEU A 259 -4.27 -3.92 -23.08
C LEU A 259 -4.82 -3.62 -24.49
N GLU A 260 -4.98 -4.63 -25.35
CA GLU A 260 -5.58 -4.47 -26.68
C GLU A 260 -7.03 -3.98 -26.62
N GLY A 261 -7.79 -4.37 -25.59
CA GLY A 261 -9.17 -3.96 -25.40
C GLY A 261 -9.35 -2.45 -25.21
N PHE A 262 -8.33 -1.74 -24.73
CA PHE A 262 -8.37 -0.30 -24.43
C PHE A 262 -7.50 0.55 -25.36
N ILE A 263 -6.89 -0.02 -26.41
CA ILE A 263 -5.93 0.74 -27.24
C ILE A 263 -6.56 1.94 -27.97
N ASN A 264 -7.85 1.86 -28.29
CA ASN A 264 -8.58 2.91 -29.00
C ASN A 264 -9.37 3.84 -28.05
N GLU A 265 -9.31 3.58 -26.75
CA GLU A 265 -10.04 4.36 -25.75
C GLU A 265 -9.21 5.59 -25.32
N GLU A 266 -9.89 6.62 -24.82
CA GLU A 266 -9.18 7.81 -24.29
C GLU A 266 -8.44 7.50 -22.97
N PHE A 267 -8.87 6.48 -22.23
CA PHE A 267 -8.23 6.04 -20.99
C PHE A 267 -8.31 4.51 -20.79
N SER A 268 -7.26 3.93 -20.20
CA SER A 268 -7.30 2.58 -19.62
C SER A 268 -7.77 2.69 -18.16
N PRO A 269 -8.82 1.96 -17.73
CA PRO A 269 -9.36 2.06 -16.35
C PRO A 269 -8.31 1.81 -15.28
N VAL A 270 -7.41 0.87 -15.54
CA VAL A 270 -6.22 0.59 -14.73
C VAL A 270 -5.00 0.56 -15.63
N ALA A 271 -3.93 1.25 -15.21
CA ALA A 271 -2.61 1.21 -15.83
C ALA A 271 -1.64 0.43 -14.94
N PHE A 272 -0.56 -0.07 -15.53
CA PHE A 272 0.42 -0.90 -14.85
C PHE A 272 1.78 -0.22 -14.80
N ASN A 273 2.34 -0.08 -13.60
CA ASN A 273 3.67 0.48 -13.42
C ASN A 273 4.76 -0.44 -14.02
N SER A 274 4.70 -1.72 -13.68
CA SER A 274 5.62 -2.73 -14.20
C SER A 274 4.90 -4.03 -14.51
N ILE A 275 5.30 -4.70 -15.59
CA ILE A 275 4.79 -6.03 -15.95
C ILE A 275 5.97 -6.99 -16.09
N ILE A 276 5.96 -8.10 -15.36
CA ILE A 276 6.86 -9.22 -15.54
C ILE A 276 6.12 -10.33 -16.28
N LEU A 277 6.75 -10.84 -17.33
CA LEU A 277 6.25 -11.92 -18.16
C LEU A 277 7.19 -13.10 -18.08
N THR A 278 6.65 -14.29 -17.84
CA THR A 278 7.41 -15.54 -17.84
C THR A 278 6.60 -16.66 -18.49
N GLY A 279 7.26 -17.53 -19.26
CA GLY A 279 6.57 -18.51 -20.10
C GLY A 279 5.57 -17.84 -21.07
N SER A 280 5.90 -16.63 -21.54
CA SER A 280 4.97 -15.78 -22.29
C SER A 280 4.48 -16.46 -23.56
N ILE A 281 3.16 -16.55 -23.71
CA ILE A 281 2.51 -17.05 -24.91
C ILE A 281 2.05 -15.92 -25.84
N LEU A 282 2.59 -14.71 -25.68
CA LEU A 282 2.29 -13.59 -26.58
C LEU A 282 3.09 -13.72 -27.89
N ASN A 283 2.57 -13.11 -28.95
CA ASN A 283 3.26 -12.96 -30.21
C ASN A 283 4.52 -12.10 -30.02
N LYS A 284 5.65 -12.51 -30.59
CA LYS A 284 6.91 -11.75 -30.58
C LYS A 284 6.76 -10.33 -31.16
N ASN A 285 5.79 -10.14 -32.05
CA ASN A 285 5.47 -8.86 -32.68
C ASN A 285 4.49 -8.00 -31.85
N PHE A 286 4.17 -8.38 -30.61
CA PHE A 286 3.32 -7.58 -29.75
C PHE A 286 3.92 -6.18 -29.56
N GLU A 287 3.20 -5.15 -30.01
CA GLU A 287 3.70 -3.79 -30.15
C GLU A 287 3.65 -3.03 -28.81
N TRP A 288 4.56 -3.38 -27.90
CA TRP A 288 4.68 -2.79 -26.57
C TRP A 288 4.71 -1.26 -26.59
N GLU A 289 5.39 -0.63 -27.56
CA GLU A 289 5.50 0.83 -27.66
C GLU A 289 4.13 1.55 -27.68
N LYS A 290 3.07 0.91 -28.18
CA LYS A 290 1.72 1.46 -28.19
C LYS A 290 1.18 1.78 -26.79
N TYR A 291 1.64 1.05 -25.77
CA TYR A 291 1.15 1.15 -24.40
C TYR A 291 2.04 2.00 -23.50
N ARG A 292 3.23 2.38 -23.99
CA ARG A 292 4.27 3.07 -23.22
C ARG A 292 3.81 4.45 -22.74
N GLY A 293 3.68 4.59 -21.43
CA GLY A 293 3.21 5.81 -20.76
C GLY A 293 1.71 6.07 -20.92
N TYR A 294 1.02 5.26 -21.71
CA TYR A 294 -0.44 5.30 -21.81
C TYR A 294 -1.06 4.38 -20.75
N SER A 295 -0.71 3.09 -20.79
CA SER A 295 -1.24 2.07 -19.86
C SER A 295 -0.14 1.22 -19.21
N VAL A 296 1.12 1.34 -19.64
CA VAL A 296 2.25 0.57 -19.10
C VAL A 296 3.49 1.45 -18.93
N GLY A 297 4.16 1.34 -17.77
CA GLY A 297 5.45 1.99 -17.51
C GLY A 297 6.65 1.20 -17.98
N SER A 298 6.75 -0.06 -17.56
CA SER A 298 7.90 -0.93 -17.83
C SER A 298 7.51 -2.39 -17.98
N VAL A 299 8.28 -3.15 -18.74
CA VAL A 299 8.06 -4.57 -19.02
C VAL A 299 9.36 -5.35 -18.89
N TYR A 300 9.33 -6.46 -18.19
CA TYR A 300 10.41 -7.44 -18.10
C TYR A 300 9.94 -8.78 -18.65
N ASN A 301 10.64 -9.31 -19.66
CA ASN A 301 10.35 -10.65 -20.20
C ASN A 301 11.47 -11.63 -19.84
N THR A 302 11.11 -12.72 -19.17
CA THR A 302 11.98 -13.88 -18.98
C THR A 302 11.85 -14.79 -20.19
N ILE A 303 12.95 -14.96 -20.93
CA ILE A 303 13.06 -15.87 -22.07
C ILE A 303 13.63 -17.21 -21.57
N ALA A 304 12.92 -18.30 -21.83
CA ALA A 304 13.30 -19.66 -21.47
C ALA A 304 13.33 -20.53 -22.73
N PRO A 305 14.46 -20.61 -23.47
CA PRO A 305 14.53 -21.30 -24.76
C PRO A 305 14.11 -22.77 -24.73
N ASN A 306 14.18 -23.41 -23.56
CA ASN A 306 13.85 -24.81 -23.34
C ASN A 306 12.40 -25.04 -22.88
N ASP A 307 11.53 -24.01 -22.91
CA ASP A 307 10.11 -24.13 -22.58
C ASP A 307 9.38 -25.07 -23.54
N GLU A 308 8.93 -26.19 -23.00
CA GLU A 308 8.37 -27.30 -23.74
C GLU A 308 6.96 -27.04 -24.29
N PHE A 309 6.22 -26.08 -23.72
CA PHE A 309 4.84 -25.78 -24.12
C PHE A 309 4.78 -24.59 -25.06
N VAL A 310 5.51 -23.51 -24.76
CA VAL A 310 5.52 -22.30 -25.59
C VAL A 310 6.04 -22.61 -27.00
N LYS A 311 6.97 -23.58 -27.15
CA LYS A 311 7.46 -24.00 -28.47
C LYS A 311 6.36 -24.49 -29.42
N TYR A 312 5.24 -25.00 -28.90
CA TYR A 312 4.12 -25.48 -29.72
C TYR A 312 3.10 -24.39 -30.02
N MET A 313 3.27 -23.18 -29.47
CA MET A 313 2.36 -22.07 -29.73
C MET A 313 2.50 -21.64 -31.20
N PRO A 314 1.40 -21.62 -31.99
CA PRO A 314 1.49 -21.37 -33.42
C PRO A 314 1.87 -19.90 -33.72
N SER A 315 2.89 -19.73 -34.55
CA SER A 315 3.31 -18.42 -35.07
C SER A 315 2.48 -17.94 -36.26
N SER A 316 1.76 -18.85 -36.94
CA SER A 316 0.94 -18.54 -38.12
C SER A 316 -0.39 -17.86 -37.78
N GLU A 317 -0.83 -16.92 -38.63
CA GLU A 317 -2.16 -16.31 -38.61
C GLU A 317 -3.31 -17.30 -38.84
N LEU A 318 -3.03 -18.50 -39.35
CA LEU A 318 -4.03 -19.55 -39.56
C LEU A 318 -4.63 -20.07 -38.23
N LYS A 319 -3.97 -19.83 -37.10
CA LYS A 319 -4.45 -20.22 -35.76
C LYS A 319 -5.82 -19.62 -35.41
N LYS A 320 -6.19 -18.49 -36.01
CA LYS A 320 -7.53 -17.89 -35.82
C LYS A 320 -8.67 -18.83 -36.26
N TYR A 321 -8.43 -19.69 -37.26
CA TYR A 321 -9.44 -20.62 -37.77
C TYR A 321 -9.72 -21.79 -36.82
N ILE A 322 -8.81 -22.08 -35.88
CA ILE A 322 -9.01 -23.05 -34.80
C ILE A 322 -9.40 -22.37 -33.48
N GLY A 323 -9.84 -21.11 -33.55
CA GLY A 323 -10.31 -20.33 -32.39
C GLY A 323 -9.21 -19.80 -31.48
N MET A 324 -7.94 -19.87 -31.88
CA MET A 324 -6.81 -19.28 -31.14
C MET A 324 -6.72 -17.76 -31.38
N SER A 325 -6.25 -17.01 -30.38
CA SER A 325 -6.07 -15.57 -30.48
C SER A 325 -4.92 -15.20 -31.44
N PRO A 326 -5.04 -14.13 -32.25
CA PRO A 326 -3.93 -13.63 -33.07
C PRO A 326 -2.68 -13.26 -32.25
N ILE A 327 -2.87 -12.73 -31.04
CA ILE A 327 -1.77 -12.36 -30.14
C ILE A 327 -1.10 -13.54 -29.44
N PHE A 328 -1.53 -14.79 -29.68
CA PHE A 328 -0.75 -15.92 -29.20
C PHE A 328 0.56 -16.07 -29.98
N GLY A 329 1.61 -16.57 -29.35
CA GLY A 329 2.89 -16.83 -30.00
C GLY A 329 3.98 -17.26 -29.03
N GLN A 330 5.23 -17.03 -29.44
CA GLN A 330 6.40 -17.69 -28.87
C GLN A 330 7.35 -16.72 -28.14
N ALA A 331 6.87 -15.57 -27.69
CA ALA A 331 7.71 -14.55 -27.05
C ALA A 331 8.42 -15.04 -25.76
N GLY A 332 7.91 -16.09 -25.11
CA GLY A 332 8.57 -16.73 -23.97
C GLY A 332 9.82 -17.53 -24.32
N ILE A 333 10.01 -17.96 -25.57
CA ILE A 333 11.21 -18.70 -26.04
C ILE A 333 12.10 -17.88 -26.97
N GLU A 334 11.50 -16.96 -27.74
CA GLU A 334 12.21 -16.14 -28.74
C GLU A 334 12.45 -14.70 -28.27
N GLY A 335 11.68 -14.23 -27.29
CA GLY A 335 11.60 -12.81 -26.94
C GLY A 335 10.64 -12.01 -27.84
N PHE A 336 10.45 -10.75 -27.50
CA PHE A 336 9.72 -9.77 -28.30
C PHE A 336 10.67 -9.00 -29.23
N GLU A 337 10.20 -8.67 -30.43
CA GLU A 337 10.95 -7.88 -31.42
C GLU A 337 10.74 -6.36 -31.25
N SER A 338 9.79 -5.95 -30.41
CA SER A 338 9.46 -4.55 -30.16
C SER A 338 10.68 -3.76 -29.65
N LYS A 339 11.08 -2.73 -30.41
CA LYS A 339 12.17 -1.82 -30.03
C LYS A 339 11.64 -0.66 -29.21
N THR A 340 11.55 -0.84 -27.89
CA THR A 340 11.10 0.18 -26.95
C THR A 340 11.99 0.21 -25.71
N SER A 341 12.23 1.38 -25.14
CA SER A 341 13.02 1.51 -23.91
C SER A 341 12.31 0.98 -22.67
N MET A 342 10.98 0.77 -22.73
CA MET A 342 10.26 0.21 -21.59
C MET A 342 10.44 -1.31 -21.44
N LEU A 343 10.95 -1.99 -22.48
CA LEU A 343 11.06 -3.44 -22.52
C LEU A 343 12.49 -3.88 -22.20
N THR A 344 12.63 -4.70 -21.15
CA THR A 344 13.85 -5.42 -20.79
C THR A 344 13.61 -6.92 -20.97
N GLN A 345 14.58 -7.65 -21.53
CA GLN A 345 14.45 -9.09 -21.75
C GLN A 345 15.73 -9.83 -21.40
N ASN A 346 15.61 -10.93 -20.66
CA ASN A 346 16.75 -11.77 -20.30
C ASN A 346 16.47 -13.22 -20.63
N SER A 347 17.46 -13.90 -21.22
CA SER A 347 17.39 -15.32 -21.57
C SER A 347 18.10 -16.18 -20.53
N PHE A 348 17.46 -17.29 -20.16
CA PHE A 348 17.96 -18.26 -19.20
C PHE A 348 17.76 -19.68 -19.74
N GLU A 349 18.85 -20.34 -20.12
CA GLU A 349 18.78 -21.71 -20.69
C GLU A 349 18.33 -22.76 -19.68
N ILE A 350 18.61 -22.57 -18.39
CA ILE A 350 18.21 -23.51 -17.33
C ILE A 350 16.68 -23.51 -17.06
N LEU A 351 15.98 -22.46 -17.51
CA LEU A 351 14.55 -22.33 -17.29
C LEU A 351 13.75 -23.06 -18.38
N ASN A 352 12.60 -23.57 -17.97
CA ASN A 352 11.55 -24.20 -18.76
C ASN A 352 10.17 -23.71 -18.24
N HIS A 353 9.08 -24.24 -18.77
CA HIS A 353 7.75 -23.70 -18.45
C HIS A 353 7.40 -23.80 -16.95
N ASN A 354 7.84 -24.90 -16.33
CA ASN A 354 7.43 -25.34 -15.00
C ASN A 354 8.36 -24.84 -13.88
N ASN A 355 9.60 -24.45 -14.20
CA ASN A 355 10.58 -23.96 -13.22
C ASN A 355 10.92 -22.47 -13.39
N SER A 356 10.21 -21.73 -14.25
CA SER A 356 10.50 -20.32 -14.52
C SER A 356 10.15 -19.37 -13.37
N ILE A 357 9.35 -19.84 -12.41
CA ILE A 357 8.95 -19.11 -11.20
C ILE A 357 9.64 -19.75 -9.99
N LYS A 358 10.87 -19.32 -9.72
CA LYS A 358 11.69 -19.82 -8.61
C LYS A 358 12.24 -18.66 -7.79
N ARG A 359 12.49 -18.94 -6.51
CA ARG A 359 12.92 -17.95 -5.51
C ARG A 359 14.15 -17.16 -5.94
N ASP A 360 15.14 -17.82 -6.52
CA ASP A 360 16.35 -17.20 -7.03
C ASP A 360 16.07 -16.18 -8.15
N ILE A 361 15.17 -16.50 -9.08
CA ILE A 361 14.74 -15.57 -10.14
C ILE A 361 13.94 -14.41 -9.54
N ILE A 362 13.01 -14.70 -8.62
CA ILE A 362 12.19 -13.68 -7.97
C ILE A 362 13.07 -12.67 -7.22
N GLU A 363 13.98 -13.14 -6.37
CA GLU A 363 14.82 -12.29 -5.53
C GLU A 363 15.93 -11.57 -6.32
N SER A 364 16.52 -12.22 -7.33
CA SER A 364 17.67 -11.66 -8.05
C SER A 364 17.32 -10.87 -9.31
N LYS A 365 16.13 -11.05 -9.88
CA LYS A 365 15.70 -10.39 -11.13
C LYS A 365 14.42 -9.59 -10.96
N TRP A 366 13.34 -10.24 -10.53
CA TRP A 366 12.02 -9.63 -10.57
C TRP A 366 11.83 -8.54 -9.52
N MET A 367 12.12 -8.83 -8.25
CA MET A 367 12.00 -7.83 -7.19
C MET A 367 12.94 -6.63 -7.40
N PRO A 368 14.24 -6.81 -7.77
CA PRO A 368 15.10 -5.69 -8.15
C PRO A 368 14.52 -4.85 -9.30
N PHE A 369 13.98 -5.49 -10.35
CA PHE A 369 13.34 -4.79 -11.46
C PHE A 369 12.13 -3.98 -11.01
N LEU A 370 11.21 -4.58 -10.25
CA LEU A 370 10.02 -3.91 -9.73
C LEU A 370 10.39 -2.69 -8.86
N ASN A 371 11.35 -2.87 -7.96
CA ASN A 371 11.78 -1.83 -7.05
C ASN A 371 12.51 -0.68 -7.76
N ALA A 372 13.33 -0.98 -8.76
CA ALA A 372 14.02 0.03 -9.55
C ALA A 372 13.06 0.86 -10.42
N ASN A 373 11.90 0.30 -10.76
CA ASN A 373 10.92 0.91 -11.66
C ASN A 373 9.65 1.41 -10.94
N ARG A 374 9.67 1.66 -9.62
CA ARG A 374 8.48 2.06 -8.83
C ARG A 374 7.69 3.25 -9.40
N TYR A 375 8.36 4.14 -10.14
CA TYR A 375 7.75 5.35 -10.74
C TYR A 375 7.81 5.36 -12.27
N SER A 376 7.95 4.19 -12.89
CA SER A 376 8.16 4.08 -14.33
C SER A 376 6.95 4.55 -15.11
N TYR A 377 5.72 4.22 -14.66
CA TYR A 377 4.52 4.66 -15.38
C TYR A 377 4.33 6.17 -15.36
N GLN A 378 4.50 6.84 -14.21
CA GLN A 378 4.38 8.29 -14.15
C GLN A 378 5.45 8.98 -15.00
N THR A 379 6.68 8.46 -14.97
CA THR A 379 7.77 8.96 -15.82
C THR A 379 7.41 8.84 -17.30
N GLU A 380 6.96 7.65 -17.73
CA GLU A 380 6.62 7.40 -19.12
C GLU A 380 5.35 8.15 -19.56
N LYS A 381 4.40 8.36 -18.66
CA LYS A 381 3.17 9.14 -18.91
C LYS A 381 3.48 10.61 -19.20
N VAL A 382 4.41 11.21 -18.45
CA VAL A 382 4.90 12.56 -18.73
C VAL A 382 5.53 12.60 -20.12
N GLU A 383 6.38 11.63 -20.45
CA GLU A 383 7.02 11.55 -21.77
C GLU A 383 6.02 11.28 -22.91
N TYR A 384 4.99 10.47 -22.66
CA TYR A 384 3.88 10.25 -23.61
C TYR A 384 3.17 11.56 -23.95
N TYR A 385 2.80 12.35 -22.93
CA TYR A 385 2.14 13.63 -23.16
C TYR A 385 3.05 14.66 -23.84
N LYS A 386 4.34 14.68 -23.51
CA LYS A 386 5.33 15.47 -24.27
C LYS A 386 5.31 15.06 -25.74
N ARG A 387 5.45 13.77 -26.07
CA ARG A 387 5.41 13.28 -27.47
C ARG A 387 4.10 13.64 -28.18
N LYS A 388 2.96 13.53 -27.49
CA LYS A 388 1.62 13.78 -28.04
C LYS A 388 1.36 15.27 -28.34
N TYR A 389 1.84 16.17 -27.47
CA TYR A 389 1.52 17.60 -27.51
C TYR A 389 2.68 18.51 -27.91
N SER A 390 3.86 17.99 -28.25
CA SER A 390 4.99 18.78 -28.78
C SER A 390 4.79 19.23 -30.25
N LYS A 391 3.57 19.62 -30.63
CA LYS A 391 3.27 20.18 -31.96
C LYS A 391 2.99 21.67 -31.89
#